data_AF-A0A8J3GHQ8-F1
#
_entry.id   AF-A0A8J3GHQ8-F1
#
_cell.length_a   1.000
_cell.length_b   1.000
_cell.length_c   1.000
_cell.angle_alpha   90.00
_cell.angle_beta   90.00
_cell.angle_gamma   90.00
#
_symmetry.space_group_name_H-M   'P 1'
#
loop_
_entity.id
_entity.type
_entity.pdbx_description
1 polymer ?
#
loop_
_entity_poly.entity_id
_entity_poly.type
_entity_poly.pdbx_seq_one_letter_code
_entity_poly.pdbx_strand_id
1 'polypeptide(L)'
;MSVEPRDQKSVPDLLSGLLREATELFRTETRLIRSELSDKMTQLQVGGGSIAAGAICLLVALIVLAQALVIALTNVLDIDGGWAALMVGAVIAIIGVILLAKGKKELEPTNLVPERSVEQLRKDTTMVKEQSR
;
A
#
# COMPACT_ATOMS: atom_id res chain seq x y z
N MET A 1 3.97 -32.00 63.89
CA MET A 1 3.99 -32.18 62.42
C MET A 1 2.60 -31.85 61.92
N SER A 2 2.36 -30.57 61.64
CA SER A 2 1.06 -30.05 61.21
C SER A 2 1.00 -30.16 59.70
N VAL A 3 0.11 -31.00 59.18
CA VAL A 3 -0.10 -31.15 57.74
C VAL A 3 -0.92 -29.96 57.27
N GLU A 4 -0.29 -29.05 56.50
CA GLU A 4 -1.00 -27.99 55.79
C GLU A 4 -2.03 -28.60 54.82
N PRO A 5 -3.25 -28.05 54.73
CA PRO A 5 -4.24 -28.52 53.78
C PRO A 5 -3.72 -28.26 52.36
N ARG A 6 -3.63 -29.32 51.55
CA ARG A 6 -3.34 -29.18 50.12
C ARG A 6 -4.47 -28.38 49.48
N ASP A 7 -4.12 -27.17 49.06
CA ASP A 7 -4.97 -26.27 48.30
C ASP A 7 -5.27 -26.92 46.93
N GLN A 8 -6.34 -27.73 46.89
CA GLN A 8 -6.82 -28.37 45.67
C GLN A 8 -7.48 -27.27 44.84
N LYS A 9 -6.71 -26.63 43.95
CA LYS A 9 -7.24 -25.73 42.92
C LYS A 9 -8.47 -26.36 42.28
N SER A 10 -9.62 -25.75 42.54
CA SER A 10 -10.90 -26.25 42.08
C SER A 10 -11.03 -26.00 40.57
N VAL A 11 -11.81 -26.82 39.85
CA VAL A 11 -12.08 -26.66 38.39
C VAL A 11 -12.47 -25.22 37.99
N PRO A 12 -13.23 -24.45 38.79
CA PRO A 12 -13.51 -23.04 38.53
C PRO A 12 -12.28 -22.12 38.56
N ASP A 13 -11.27 -22.44 39.38
CA ASP A 13 -10.02 -21.66 39.49
C ASP A 13 -9.09 -21.87 38.30
N LEU A 14 -9.12 -23.04 37.68
CA LEU A 14 -8.38 -23.31 36.45
C LEU A 14 -9.02 -22.60 35.25
N LEU A 15 -10.36 -22.58 35.19
CA LEU A 15 -11.11 -21.85 34.16
C LEU A 15 -10.92 -20.33 34.27
N SER A 16 -10.92 -19.79 35.50
CA SER A 16 -10.65 -18.37 35.72
C SER A 16 -9.21 -18.00 35.37
N GLY A 17 -8.24 -18.90 35.59
CA GLY A 17 -6.85 -18.77 35.15
C GLY A 17 -6.71 -18.70 33.62
N LEU A 18 -7.34 -19.64 32.89
CA LEU A 18 -7.29 -19.68 31.42
C LEU A 18 -7.97 -18.47 30.77
N LEU A 19 -9.11 -18.01 31.31
CA LEU A 19 -9.78 -16.80 30.82
C LEU A 19 -8.90 -15.55 31.03
N ARG A 20 -8.14 -15.51 32.12
CA ARG A 20 -7.23 -14.41 32.42
C ARG A 20 -6.01 -14.40 31.50
N GLU A 21 -5.43 -15.58 31.22
CA GLU A 21 -4.37 -15.74 30.22
C GLU A 21 -4.83 -15.42 28.80
N ALA A 22 -6.03 -15.87 28.40
CA ALA A 22 -6.59 -15.54 27.09
C ALA A 22 -6.82 -14.03 26.94
N THR A 23 -7.32 -13.36 27.98
CA THR A 23 -7.50 -11.90 27.99
C THR A 23 -6.17 -11.16 27.89
N GLU A 24 -5.14 -11.60 28.63
CA GLU A 24 -3.78 -11.04 28.55
C GLU A 24 -3.14 -11.23 27.17
N LEU A 25 -3.32 -12.41 26.56
CA LEU A 25 -2.82 -12.69 25.22
C LEU A 25 -3.50 -11.78 24.18
N PHE A 26 -4.82 -11.66 24.22
CA PHE A 26 -5.57 -10.73 23.35
C PHE A 26 -5.10 -9.28 23.52
N ARG A 27 -4.83 -8.85 24.75
CA ARG A 27 -4.34 -7.50 25.03
C ARG A 27 -2.93 -7.26 24.50
N THR A 28 -2.10 -8.31 24.50
CA THR A 28 -0.75 -8.28 23.93
C THR A 28 -0.79 -8.29 22.41
N GLU A 29 -1.59 -9.16 21.79
CA GLU A 29 -1.77 -9.24 20.34
C GLU A 29 -2.28 -7.89 19.78
N THR A 30 -3.27 -7.28 20.43
CA THR A 30 -3.80 -5.97 20.02
C THR A 30 -2.78 -4.85 20.16
N ARG A 31 -1.94 -4.87 21.21
CA ARG A 31 -0.84 -3.91 21.37
C ARG A 31 0.22 -4.09 20.29
N LEU A 32 0.55 -5.33 19.94
CA LEU A 32 1.51 -5.66 18.90
C LEU A 32 1.01 -5.23 17.52
N ILE A 33 -0.23 -5.62 17.17
CA ILE A 33 -0.90 -5.21 15.92
C ILE A 33 -0.92 -3.69 15.82
N ARG A 34 -1.28 -2.98 16.90
CA ARG A 34 -1.28 -1.50 16.88
C ARG A 34 0.11 -0.92 16.68
N SER A 35 1.15 -1.51 17.27
CA SER A 35 2.54 -1.09 17.05
C SER A 35 2.94 -1.29 15.60
N GLU A 36 2.68 -2.48 15.04
CA GLU A 36 3.04 -2.79 13.65
C GLU A 36 2.26 -1.91 12.65
N LEU A 37 0.97 -1.65 12.90
CA LEU A 37 0.21 -0.69 12.09
C LEU A 37 0.82 0.72 12.19
N SER A 38 1.23 1.16 13.38
CA SER A 38 1.87 2.48 13.57
C SER A 38 3.19 2.58 12.82
N ASP A 39 4.01 1.52 12.85
CA ASP A 39 5.27 1.46 12.12
C ASP A 39 5.04 1.44 10.61
N LYS A 40 4.10 0.61 10.12
CA LYS A 40 3.71 0.60 8.70
C LYS A 40 3.14 1.95 8.26
N MET A 41 2.32 2.61 9.08
CA MET A 41 1.76 3.93 8.78
C MET A 41 2.86 4.99 8.70
N THR A 42 3.81 4.97 9.63
CA THR A 42 4.95 5.89 9.62
C THR A 42 5.83 5.65 8.39
N GLN A 43 6.09 4.39 8.04
CA GLN A 43 6.85 4.04 6.85
C GLN A 43 6.14 4.47 5.55
N LEU A 44 4.82 4.30 5.47
CA LEU A 44 3.99 4.82 4.37
C LEU A 44 3.99 6.35 4.34
N GLN A 45 3.99 7.03 5.48
CA GLN A 45 4.04 8.48 5.55
C GLN A 45 5.38 9.04 5.07
N VAL A 46 6.49 8.49 5.55
CA VAL A 46 7.85 8.90 5.15
C VAL A 46 8.11 8.51 3.69
N GLY A 47 7.74 7.30 3.30
CA GLY A 47 7.82 6.82 1.92
C GLY A 47 6.97 7.65 0.96
N GLY A 48 5.69 7.88 1.31
CA GLY A 48 4.78 8.71 0.53
C GLY A 48 5.24 10.17 0.44
N GLY A 49 5.74 10.73 1.53
CA GLY A 49 6.28 12.10 1.57
C GLY A 49 7.51 12.28 0.67
N SER A 50 8.45 11.33 0.70
CA SER A 50 9.64 11.36 -0.16
C SER A 50 9.31 11.16 -1.64
N ILE A 51 8.36 10.29 -1.98
CA ILE A 51 7.84 10.13 -3.35
C ILE A 51 7.19 11.42 -3.84
N ALA A 52 6.35 12.06 -3.01
CA ALA A 52 5.71 13.32 -3.36
C ALA A 52 6.72 14.45 -3.58
N ALA A 53 7.70 14.60 -2.68
CA ALA A 53 8.77 15.58 -2.83
C ALA A 53 9.61 15.33 -4.09
N GLY A 54 9.99 14.07 -4.35
CA GLY A 54 10.70 13.67 -5.56
C GLY A 54 9.91 13.97 -6.83
N ALA A 55 8.60 13.70 -6.84
CA ALA A 55 7.72 14.02 -7.96
C ALA A 55 7.65 15.53 -8.23
N ILE A 56 7.60 16.37 -7.19
CA ILE A 56 7.63 17.83 -7.33
C ILE A 56 8.99 18.28 -7.92
N CYS A 57 10.11 17.77 -7.41
CA CYS A 57 11.43 18.08 -7.95
C CYS A 57 11.56 17.68 -9.43
N LEU A 58 11.08 16.49 -9.80
CA LEU A 58 11.07 16.03 -11.19
C LEU A 58 10.16 16.89 -12.08
N LEU A 59 9.01 17.35 -11.57
CA LEU A 59 8.13 18.26 -12.29
C LEU A 59 8.84 19.58 -12.61
N VAL A 60 9.52 20.18 -11.62
CA VAL A 60 10.29 21.42 -11.81
C VAL A 60 11.41 21.20 -12.82
N ALA A 61 12.16 20.10 -12.70
CA ALA A 61 13.22 19.74 -13.65
C ALA A 61 12.66 19.57 -15.06
N LEU A 62 11.50 18.91 -15.22
CA LEU A 62 10.84 18.71 -16.50
C LEU A 62 10.43 20.05 -17.14
N ILE A 63 9.92 21.01 -16.36
CA ILE A 63 9.59 22.36 -16.86
C ILE A 63 10.84 23.07 -17.37
N VAL A 64 11.93 23.04 -16.60
CA VAL A 64 13.20 23.66 -17.00
C VAL A 64 13.77 23.01 -18.26
N LEU A 65 13.74 21.67 -18.34
CA LEU A 65 14.19 20.93 -19.53
C LEU A 65 13.31 21.19 -20.74
N ALA A 66 11.98 21.31 -20.57
CA ALA A 66 11.08 21.66 -21.65
C ALA A 66 11.41 23.06 -22.21
N GLN A 67 11.67 24.05 -21.34
CA GLN A 67 12.10 25.38 -21.78
C GLN A 67 13.44 25.34 -22.51
N ALA A 68 14.42 24.61 -21.98
CA ALA A 68 15.71 24.42 -22.63
C ALA A 68 15.55 23.78 -24.02
N LEU A 69 14.65 22.81 -24.16
CA LEU A 69 14.37 22.14 -25.43
C LEU A 69 13.70 23.09 -26.43
N VAL A 70 12.75 23.92 -25.99
CA VAL A 70 12.13 24.95 -26.85
C VAL A 70 13.19 25.92 -27.37
N ILE A 71 14.04 26.44 -26.48
CA ILE A 71 15.14 27.35 -26.87
C ILE A 71 16.10 26.65 -27.83
N ALA A 72 16.44 25.39 -27.58
CA ALA A 72 17.32 24.61 -28.46
C ALA A 72 16.70 24.43 -29.84
N LEU A 73 15.40 24.10 -29.93
CA LEU A 73 14.70 23.96 -31.21
C LEU A 73 14.65 25.30 -31.97
N THR A 74 14.34 26.40 -31.27
CA THR A 74 14.32 27.72 -31.88
C THR A 74 15.68 28.12 -32.42
N ASN A 75 16.77 27.89 -31.68
CA ASN A 75 18.11 28.29 -32.12
C ASN A 75 18.74 27.37 -33.18
N VAL A 76 18.44 26.06 -33.14
CA VAL A 76 19.07 25.07 -34.04
C VAL A 76 18.31 24.94 -35.35
N LEU A 77 16.97 25.00 -35.29
CA LEU A 77 16.11 24.79 -36.45
C LEU A 77 15.50 26.09 -36.98
N ASP A 78 15.83 27.23 -36.37
CA ASP A 78 15.31 28.58 -36.71
C ASP A 78 13.77 28.64 -36.71
N ILE A 79 13.15 27.86 -35.81
CA ILE A 79 11.70 27.75 -35.67
C ILE A 79 11.21 28.82 -34.70
N ASP A 80 10.12 29.50 -35.05
CA ASP A 80 9.44 30.44 -34.16
C ASP A 80 9.14 29.81 -32.78
N GLY A 81 9.42 30.56 -31.71
CA GLY A 81 9.33 30.07 -30.33
C GLY A 81 7.94 29.54 -29.95
N GLY A 82 6.88 30.10 -30.54
CA GLY A 82 5.51 29.62 -30.32
C GLY A 82 5.30 28.22 -30.87
N TRP A 83 5.76 27.95 -32.09
CA TRP A 83 5.65 26.64 -32.72
C TRP A 83 6.55 25.59 -32.07
N ALA A 84 7.77 25.97 -31.66
CA ALA A 84 8.66 25.09 -30.91
C ALA A 84 8.03 24.68 -29.56
N ALA A 85 7.46 25.63 -28.82
CA ALA A 85 6.75 25.35 -27.56
C ALA A 85 5.53 24.45 -27.76
N LEU A 86 4.76 24.66 -28.83
CA LEU A 86 3.60 23.83 -29.15
C LEU A 86 4.00 22.38 -29.43
N MET A 87 5.04 22.15 -30.24
CA MET A 87 5.51 20.79 -30.54
C MET A 87 6.03 20.07 -29.30
N VAL A 88 6.89 20.72 -28.50
CA VAL A 88 7.41 20.14 -27.26
C VAL A 88 6.28 19.84 -26.28
N GLY A 89 5.35 20.79 -26.12
CA GLY A 89 4.17 20.62 -25.28
C GLY A 89 3.29 19.46 -25.74
N ALA A 90 3.08 19.30 -27.05
CA ALA A 90 2.31 18.20 -27.61
C ALA A 90 2.95 16.84 -27.33
N VAL A 91 4.27 16.70 -27.49
CA VAL A 91 5.00 15.46 -27.17
C VAL A 91 4.88 15.12 -25.69
N ILE A 92 5.09 16.09 -24.81
CA ILE A 92 4.96 15.89 -23.36
C ILE A 92 3.51 15.53 -22.98
N ALA A 93 2.51 16.16 -23.60
CA ALA A 93 1.11 15.87 -23.36
C ALA A 93 0.74 14.42 -23.75
N ILE A 94 1.22 13.94 -24.89
CA ILE A 94 1.01 12.55 -25.32
C ILE A 94 1.60 11.57 -24.30
N ILE A 95 2.84 11.81 -23.86
CA ILE A 95 3.49 10.99 -22.84
C ILE A 95 2.66 11.02 -21.54
N GLY A 96 2.18 12.19 -21.13
CA GLY A 96 1.34 12.37 -19.95
C GLY A 96 0.03 11.58 -20.02
N VAL A 97 -0.66 11.58 -21.16
CA VAL A 97 -1.88 10.80 -21.37
C VAL A 97 -1.61 9.30 -21.26
N ILE A 98 -0.50 8.81 -21.84
CA ILE A 98 -0.12 7.39 -21.77
C ILE A 98 0.18 6.98 -20.32
N LEU A 99 0.95 7.78 -19.59
CA LEU A 99 1.27 7.53 -18.18
C LEU A 99 0.02 7.54 -17.31
N LEU A 100 -0.88 8.49 -17.52
CA LEU A 100 -2.15 8.58 -16.80
C LEU A 100 -3.04 7.38 -17.09
N ALA A 101 -3.14 6.96 -18.35
CA ALA A 101 -3.90 5.77 -18.73
C ALA A 101 -3.33 4.50 -18.06
N LYS A 102 -2.00 4.34 -18.07
CA LYS A 102 -1.32 3.23 -17.38
C LYS A 102 -1.55 3.26 -15.87
N GLY A 103 -1.38 4.41 -15.23
CA GLY A 103 -1.60 4.56 -13.80
C GLY A 103 -3.05 4.27 -13.41
N LYS A 104 -4.03 4.78 -14.17
CA LYS A 104 -5.44 4.46 -13.94
C LYS A 104 -5.72 2.97 -14.05
N LYS A 105 -5.16 2.30 -15.07
CA LYS A 105 -5.31 0.85 -15.24
C LYS A 105 -4.73 0.06 -14.06
N GLU A 106 -3.55 0.43 -13.58
CA GLU A 106 -2.92 -0.25 -12.45
C GLU A 106 -3.71 -0.08 -11.14
N LEU A 107 -4.41 1.05 -11.00
CA LEU A 107 -5.27 1.36 -9.85
C LEU A 107 -6.70 0.81 -9.99
N GLU A 108 -7.04 0.13 -11.09
CA GLU A 108 -8.36 -0.48 -11.23
C GLU A 108 -8.53 -1.61 -10.21
N PRO A 109 -9.66 -1.66 -9.47
CA PRO A 109 -9.94 -2.69 -8.48
C PRO A 109 -9.78 -4.11 -9.02
N THR A 110 -10.10 -4.32 -10.29
CA THR A 110 -9.97 -5.63 -10.97
C THR A 110 -8.52 -6.10 -11.07
N ASN A 111 -7.54 -5.19 -11.20
CA ASN A 111 -6.11 -5.53 -11.17
C ASN A 111 -5.54 -5.60 -9.75
N LEU A 112 -6.24 -5.02 -8.76
CA LEU A 112 -5.89 -5.06 -7.34
C LEU A 112 -6.46 -6.29 -6.63
N VAL A 113 -7.49 -6.94 -7.18
CA VAL A 113 -8.01 -8.21 -6.67
C VAL A 113 -7.11 -9.33 -7.19
N PRO A 114 -6.38 -10.06 -6.32
CA PRO A 114 -5.52 -11.14 -6.78
C PRO A 114 -6.40 -12.27 -7.30
N GLU A 115 -6.41 -12.49 -8.62
CA GLU A 115 -7.19 -13.56 -9.26
C GLU A 115 -6.91 -14.93 -8.63
N ARG A 116 -5.63 -15.17 -8.28
CA ARG A 116 -5.17 -16.38 -7.58
C ARG A 116 -5.82 -16.56 -6.22
N SER A 117 -5.98 -15.49 -5.43
CA SER A 117 -6.56 -15.55 -4.09
C SER A 117 -8.07 -15.81 -4.16
N VAL A 118 -8.76 -15.23 -5.13
CA VAL A 118 -10.20 -15.48 -5.33
C VAL A 118 -10.45 -16.93 -5.76
N GLU A 119 -9.59 -17.49 -6.60
CA GLU A 119 -9.72 -18.88 -7.04
C GLU A 119 -9.40 -19.90 -5.93
N GLN A 120 -8.45 -19.59 -5.05
CA GLN A 120 -8.18 -20.41 -3.86
C GLN A 120 -9.37 -20.40 -2.88
N LEU A 121 -9.98 -19.23 -2.64
CA LEU A 121 -11.18 -19.10 -1.80
C LEU A 121 -12.41 -19.82 -2.41
N ARG A 122 -12.52 -19.84 -3.75
CA ARG A 122 -13.56 -20.63 -4.44
C ARG A 122 -13.34 -22.14 -4.29
N LYS A 123 -12.09 -22.62 -4.34
CA LYS A 123 -11.80 -24.04 -4.12
C LYS A 123 -12.14 -24.48 -2.69
N ASP A 124 -11.77 -23.69 -1.69
CA ASP A 124 -12.06 -24.03 -0.28
C ASP A 124 -13.56 -24.07 0.02
N THR A 125 -14.34 -23.14 -0.53
CA THR A 125 -15.80 -23.15 -0.35
C THR A 125 -16.50 -24.31 -1.06
N THR A 126 -15.89 -24.86 -2.12
CA THR A 126 -16.42 -26.04 -2.82
C THR A 126 -16.16 -27.31 -2.00
N MET A 127 -14.97 -27.43 -1.40
CA MET A 127 -14.61 -28.56 -0.53
C MET A 127 -15.47 -28.63 0.74
N VAL A 128 -15.80 -27.47 1.34
CA VAL A 128 -16.69 -27.41 2.52
C VAL A 128 -18.14 -27.79 2.16
N LYS A 129 -18.62 -27.46 0.95
CA LYS A 129 -19.94 -27.87 0.47
C LYS A 129 -20.03 -29.36 0.13
N GLU A 130 -18.94 -29.98 -0.26
CA GLU A 130 -18.89 -31.43 -0.52
C GLU A 130 -18.82 -32.26 0.78
N GLN A 131 -18.24 -31.72 1.86
CA GLN A 131 -18.24 -32.40 3.17
C GLN A 131 -19.56 -32.28 3.94
N SER A 132 -20.47 -31.38 3.55
CA SER A 132 -21.76 -31.20 4.21
C SER A 132 -22.93 -31.92 3.52
N ARG A 133 -22.65 -32.80 2.55
CA ARG A 133 -23.65 -33.58 1.81
C ARG A 133 -23.34 -35.06 1.92
#